data_AF-A0ABD1FDE9-F1
#
_entry.id   AF-A0ABD1FDE9-F1
#
_cell.length_a   1.000
_cell.length_b   1.000
_cell.length_c   1.000
_cell.angle_alpha   90.00
_cell.angle_beta   90.00
_cell.angle_gamma   90.00
#
_symmetry.space_group_name_H-M   'P 1'
#
loop_
_entity.id
_entity.type
_entity.pdbx_description
1 polymer ?
#
loop_
_entity_poly.entity_id
_entity_poly.type
_entity_poly.pdbx_seq_one_letter_code
_entity_poly.pdbx_strand_id
1 'polypeptide(L)'
;MGTNTSKTRRLTVENNDPTSVIKVSDDVVDRIRGLAQTVRSPEHLPNISTQGAATTVPVYLYEPSLTSLQLRQANIADLKKNDEYWSNRLNTLEENHKKINIVLDEEYKKALDEFQTGKSVQTLKEIPCLDSKRAVMDCYRKNLDCPMNCTKIVQAFQECVDHKRTCLLASRVATSKG
;
A
#
# COMPACT_ATOMS: atom_id res chain seq x y z
N MET A 1 -28.98 -42.40 -11.04
CA MET A 1 -28.14 -41.53 -10.19
C MET A 1 -27.76 -40.31 -11.02
N GLY A 2 -28.50 -39.20 -10.86
CA GLY A 2 -28.45 -38.05 -11.77
C GLY A 2 -27.32 -37.06 -11.45
N THR A 3 -26.59 -36.65 -12.48
CA THR A 3 -25.58 -35.58 -12.44
C THR A 3 -26.24 -34.25 -12.84
N ASN A 4 -26.58 -33.41 -11.86
CA ASN A 4 -27.03 -32.04 -12.13
C ASN A 4 -25.80 -31.18 -12.48
N THR A 5 -25.69 -30.73 -13.73
CA THR A 5 -24.62 -29.84 -14.19
C THR A 5 -25.06 -28.38 -14.02
N SER A 6 -24.54 -27.70 -13.01
CA SER A 6 -24.81 -26.28 -12.79
C SER A 6 -24.05 -25.43 -13.81
N LYS A 7 -24.76 -24.73 -14.71
CA LYS A 7 -24.17 -23.72 -15.61
C LYS A 7 -23.70 -22.52 -14.79
N THR A 8 -22.39 -22.29 -14.71
CA THR A 8 -21.80 -21.08 -14.14
C THR A 8 -21.92 -19.90 -15.11
N ARG A 9 -22.76 -18.92 -14.79
CA ARG A 9 -22.91 -17.66 -15.55
C ARG A 9 -21.72 -16.75 -15.22
N ARG A 10 -20.93 -16.37 -16.23
CA ARG A 10 -19.84 -15.39 -16.06
C ARG A 10 -20.42 -13.98 -16.02
N LEU A 11 -20.15 -13.26 -14.95
CA LEU A 11 -20.51 -11.85 -14.77
C LEU A 11 -19.22 -11.02 -14.87
N THR A 12 -19.14 -10.14 -15.86
CA THR A 12 -18.08 -9.14 -15.99
C THR A 12 -18.53 -7.87 -15.31
N VAL A 13 -17.87 -7.50 -14.21
CA VAL A 13 -18.16 -6.27 -13.46
C VAL A 13 -17.17 -5.20 -13.93
N GLU A 14 -17.66 -4.17 -14.62
CA GLU A 14 -16.88 -2.98 -14.96
C GLU A 14 -16.78 -2.08 -13.72
N ASN A 15 -15.57 -1.93 -13.18
CA ASN A 15 -15.31 -1.08 -12.02
C ASN A 15 -15.00 0.36 -12.47
N ASN A 16 -15.96 1.28 -12.34
CA ASN A 16 -15.86 2.67 -12.79
C ASN A 16 -15.23 3.62 -11.73
N ASP A 17 -14.59 3.11 -10.67
CA ASP A 17 -13.97 3.94 -9.61
C ASP A 17 -12.43 4.09 -9.80
N PRO A 18 -11.87 5.31 -9.72
CA PRO A 18 -10.44 5.58 -9.96
C PRO A 18 -9.51 5.10 -8.83
N THR A 19 -10.05 4.61 -7.72
CA THR A 19 -9.29 4.21 -6.52
C THR A 19 -8.88 2.74 -6.49
N SER A 20 -9.15 1.96 -7.56
CA SER A 20 -8.77 0.55 -7.67
C SER A 20 -9.36 -0.39 -6.60
N VAL A 21 -10.32 0.07 -5.79
CA VAL A 21 -11.02 -0.75 -4.79
C VAL A 21 -12.27 -1.35 -5.45
N ILE A 22 -12.41 -2.69 -5.41
CA ILE A 22 -13.61 -3.38 -5.89
C ILE A 22 -14.70 -3.17 -4.83
N LYS A 23 -15.70 -2.34 -5.12
CA LYS A 23 -16.85 -2.15 -4.25
C LYS A 23 -17.80 -3.34 -4.41
N VAL A 24 -17.91 -4.13 -3.36
CA VAL A 24 -18.87 -5.24 -3.28
C VAL A 24 -20.07 -4.77 -2.46
N SER A 25 -21.30 -5.06 -2.91
CA SER A 25 -22.51 -4.68 -2.17
C SER A 25 -22.58 -5.37 -0.80
N ASP A 26 -23.12 -4.68 0.20
CA ASP A 26 -23.19 -5.15 1.59
C ASP A 26 -23.89 -6.53 1.74
N ASP A 27 -24.92 -6.82 0.92
CA ASP A 27 -25.60 -8.13 0.88
C ASP A 27 -24.66 -9.31 0.53
N VAL A 28 -23.68 -9.06 -0.35
CA VAL A 28 -22.69 -10.08 -0.73
C VAL A 28 -21.67 -10.25 0.40
N VAL A 29 -21.33 -9.18 1.10
CA VAL A 29 -20.44 -9.22 2.27
C VAL A 29 -21.08 -10.03 3.40
N ASP A 30 -22.37 -9.83 3.67
CA ASP A 30 -23.11 -10.57 4.71
C ASP A 30 -23.23 -12.06 4.38
N ARG A 31 -23.36 -12.41 3.10
CA ARG A 31 -23.33 -13.79 2.61
C ARG A 31 -21.97 -14.46 2.82
N ILE A 32 -20.88 -13.75 2.54
CA ILE A 32 -19.51 -14.26 2.73
C ILE A 32 -19.20 -14.41 4.22
N ARG A 33 -19.71 -13.51 5.06
CA ARG A 33 -19.58 -13.59 6.52
C ARG A 33 -20.46 -14.67 7.16
N GLY A 34 -21.31 -15.35 6.38
CA GLY A 34 -22.14 -16.46 6.83
C GLY A 34 -23.34 -16.05 7.69
N LEU A 35 -23.73 -14.77 7.67
CA LEU A 35 -24.80 -14.22 8.53
C LEU A 35 -26.22 -14.44 7.97
N ALA A 36 -26.35 -14.87 6.70
CA ALA A 36 -27.62 -15.16 6.07
C ALA A 36 -27.90 -16.67 5.98
N GLN A 37 -28.39 -17.27 7.07
CA GLN A 37 -29.24 -18.46 7.01
C GLN A 37 -30.70 -18.04 7.27
N THR A 38 -31.37 -17.51 6.24
CA THR A 38 -32.83 -17.51 6.19
C THR A 38 -33.25 -18.40 5.04
N VAL A 39 -33.56 -19.64 5.41
CA VAL A 39 -34.28 -20.64 4.62
C VAL A 39 -35.48 -19.97 3.94
N ARG A 40 -35.49 -19.92 2.61
CA ARG A 40 -36.74 -19.75 1.87
C ARG A 40 -37.43 -21.12 1.82
N SER A 41 -38.53 -21.23 2.57
CA SER A 41 -39.46 -22.36 2.53
C SER A 41 -40.09 -22.50 1.14
N PRO A 42 -40.30 -23.73 0.62
CA PRO A 42 -41.00 -23.95 -0.63
C PRO A 42 -42.51 -24.12 -0.36
N GLU A 43 -43.32 -23.14 -0.73
CA GLU A 43 -44.76 -23.33 -0.90
C GLU A 43 -45.16 -22.87 -2.29
N HIS A 44 -45.40 -23.83 -3.18
CA HIS A 44 -46.61 -23.93 -4.01
C HIS A 44 -46.54 -25.17 -4.91
N LEU A 45 -47.27 -26.21 -4.53
CA LEU A 45 -47.96 -27.10 -5.47
C LEU A 45 -49.28 -26.42 -5.86
N PRO A 46 -49.66 -26.42 -7.14
CA PRO A 46 -50.55 -27.46 -7.68
C PRO A 46 -50.07 -27.92 -9.07
N ASN A 47 -50.59 -28.93 -9.77
CA ASN A 47 -51.51 -30.04 -9.57
C ASN A 47 -51.35 -30.81 -10.90
N ILE A 48 -51.27 -32.13 -10.87
CA ILE A 48 -51.18 -32.94 -12.09
C ILE A 48 -52.58 -33.01 -12.70
N SER A 49 -52.72 -32.66 -13.97
CA SER A 49 -53.94 -32.95 -14.75
C SER A 49 -53.56 -33.30 -16.18
N THR A 50 -53.61 -34.59 -16.47
CA THR A 50 -53.59 -35.17 -17.80
C THR A 50 -54.89 -34.82 -18.52
N GLN A 51 -54.83 -34.12 -19.66
CA GLN A 51 -55.82 -34.21 -20.76
C GLN A 51 -55.46 -33.30 -21.94
N GLY A 52 -55.66 -33.83 -23.15
CA GLY A 52 -55.81 -33.04 -24.38
C GLY A 52 -54.66 -33.17 -25.37
N ALA A 53 -54.76 -34.13 -26.30
CA ALA A 53 -54.00 -34.11 -27.53
C ALA A 53 -54.43 -32.88 -28.36
N ALA A 54 -53.64 -31.81 -28.28
CA ALA A 54 -53.69 -30.72 -29.24
C ALA A 54 -52.39 -30.75 -30.04
N THR A 55 -52.50 -31.01 -31.34
CA THR A 55 -51.42 -30.95 -32.32
C THR A 55 -50.90 -29.52 -32.38
N THR A 56 -49.93 -29.18 -31.53
CA THR A 56 -49.20 -27.92 -31.63
C THR A 56 -48.21 -28.06 -32.78
N VAL A 57 -48.54 -27.46 -33.92
CA VAL A 57 -47.57 -27.23 -34.99
C VAL A 57 -46.41 -26.41 -34.40
N PRO A 58 -45.15 -26.87 -34.49
CA PRO A 58 -44.04 -26.08 -33.97
C PRO A 58 -43.93 -24.81 -34.79
N VAL A 59 -44.22 -23.67 -34.16
CA VAL A 59 -43.80 -22.37 -34.68
C VAL A 59 -42.27 -22.38 -34.60
N TYR A 60 -41.61 -22.63 -35.73
CA TYR A 60 -40.18 -22.42 -35.86
C TYR A 60 -39.93 -20.91 -35.77
N LEU A 61 -39.76 -20.43 -34.54
CA LEU A 61 -39.18 -19.11 -34.29
C LEU A 61 -37.73 -19.22 -34.76
N TYR A 62 -37.42 -18.70 -35.95
CA TYR A 62 -36.06 -18.61 -36.47
C TYR A 62 -35.32 -17.54 -35.65
N GLU A 63 -34.82 -17.94 -34.48
CA GLU A 63 -33.88 -17.14 -33.73
C GLU A 63 -32.57 -17.13 -34.55
N PRO A 64 -32.03 -15.96 -34.94
CA PRO A 64 -30.81 -15.91 -35.73
C PRO A 64 -29.66 -16.50 -34.91
N SER A 65 -29.30 -17.77 -35.17
CA SER A 65 -28.14 -18.38 -34.53
C SER A 65 -26.90 -17.71 -35.08
N LEU A 66 -26.20 -16.92 -34.26
CA LEU A 66 -24.90 -16.36 -34.57
C LEU A 66 -24.01 -17.44 -35.22
N THR A 67 -23.49 -17.14 -36.39
CA THR A 67 -22.59 -18.08 -37.08
C THR A 67 -21.31 -18.26 -36.26
N SER A 68 -20.75 -19.47 -36.27
CA SER A 68 -19.49 -19.78 -35.57
C SER A 68 -18.34 -18.84 -35.99
N LEU A 69 -18.35 -18.37 -37.24
CA LEU A 69 -17.41 -17.37 -37.76
C LEU A 69 -17.58 -16.02 -37.06
N GLN A 70 -18.81 -15.49 -36.97
CA GLN A 70 -19.10 -14.22 -36.29
C GLN A 70 -18.68 -14.26 -34.82
N LEU A 71 -18.98 -15.37 -34.12
CA LEU A 71 -18.55 -15.55 -32.74
C LEU A 71 -17.02 -15.54 -32.62
N ARG A 72 -16.31 -16.22 -33.53
CA ARG A 72 -14.84 -16.21 -33.55
C ARG A 72 -14.29 -14.82 -33.78
N GLN A 73 -14.88 -14.06 -34.70
CA GLN A 73 -14.42 -12.70 -35.01
C GLN A 73 -14.66 -11.75 -33.83
N ALA A 74 -15.80 -11.86 -33.14
CA ALA A 74 -16.07 -11.12 -31.92
C ALA A 74 -15.05 -11.44 -30.82
N ASN A 75 -14.79 -12.73 -30.57
CA ASN A 75 -13.78 -13.15 -29.58
C ASN A 75 -12.38 -12.62 -29.92
N ILE A 76 -11.97 -12.65 -31.19
CA ILE A 76 -10.66 -12.11 -31.61
C ILE A 76 -10.60 -10.59 -31.37
N ALA A 77 -11.69 -9.86 -31.66
CA ALA A 77 -11.76 -8.42 -31.40
C ALA A 77 -11.68 -8.12 -29.91
N ASP A 78 -12.34 -8.91 -29.07
CA ASP A 78 -12.33 -8.73 -27.61
C ASP A 78 -10.97 -9.08 -27.00
N LEU A 79 -10.30 -10.13 -27.49
CA LEU A 79 -8.93 -10.45 -27.08
C LEU A 79 -7.96 -9.32 -27.42
N LYS A 80 -8.05 -8.75 -28.64
CA LYS A 80 -7.22 -7.61 -29.04
C LYS A 80 -7.43 -6.38 -28.16
N LYS A 81 -8.67 -6.06 -27.82
CA LYS A 81 -8.98 -4.95 -26.91
C LYS A 81 -8.38 -5.17 -25.52
N ASN A 82 -8.44 -6.41 -25.02
CA ASN A 82 -7.82 -6.75 -23.74
C ASN A 82 -6.30 -6.61 -23.81
N ASP A 83 -5.65 -7.13 -24.85
CA ASP A 83 -4.20 -7.00 -25.02
C ASP A 83 -3.77 -5.53 -25.10
N GLU A 84 -4.51 -4.70 -25.84
CA GLU A 84 -4.27 -3.26 -25.93
C GLU A 84 -4.49 -2.56 -24.58
N TYR A 85 -5.56 -2.90 -23.86
CA TYR A 85 -5.84 -2.36 -22.53
C TYR A 85 -4.70 -2.67 -21.54
N TRP A 86 -4.28 -3.94 -21.46
CA TRP A 86 -3.26 -4.37 -20.51
C TRP A 86 -1.87 -3.86 -20.88
N SER A 87 -1.53 -3.80 -22.17
CA SER A 87 -0.26 -3.20 -22.61
C SER A 87 -0.19 -1.71 -22.30
N ASN A 88 -1.24 -0.95 -22.59
CA ASN A 88 -1.30 0.48 -22.24
C ASN A 88 -1.23 0.70 -20.72
N ARG A 89 -1.91 -0.15 -19.94
CA ARG A 89 -1.86 -0.08 -18.48
C ARG A 89 -0.45 -0.36 -17.94
N LEU A 90 0.23 -1.38 -18.48
CA LEU A 90 1.61 -1.71 -18.10
C LEU A 90 2.58 -0.58 -18.46
N ASN A 91 2.48 -0.04 -19.68
CA ASN A 91 3.30 1.10 -20.11
C ASN A 91 3.07 2.31 -19.21
N THR A 92 1.82 2.63 -18.87
CA THR A 92 1.49 3.74 -17.95
C THR A 92 2.11 3.53 -16.57
N LEU A 93 2.04 2.30 -16.05
CA LEU A 93 2.61 1.96 -14.75
C LEU A 93 4.15 2.09 -14.77
N GLU A 94 4.80 1.57 -15.81
CA GLU A 94 6.24 1.68 -16.01
C GLU A 94 6.68 3.15 -16.11
N GLU A 95 5.99 3.97 -16.90
CA GLU A 95 6.26 5.40 -17.02
C GLU A 95 6.13 6.13 -15.68
N ASN A 96 5.11 5.81 -14.88
CA ASN A 96 4.92 6.40 -13.56
C ASN A 96 6.04 5.99 -12.60
N HIS A 97 6.41 4.71 -12.58
CA HIS A 97 7.53 4.23 -11.77
C HIS A 97 8.85 4.89 -12.19
N LYS A 98 9.06 5.07 -13.50
CA LYS A 98 10.23 5.77 -14.04
C LYS A 98 10.27 7.22 -13.56
N LYS A 99 9.14 7.94 -13.58
CA LYS A 99 9.06 9.33 -13.05
C LYS A 99 9.38 9.39 -11.56
N ILE A 100 8.85 8.45 -10.76
CA ILE A 100 9.14 8.38 -9.32
C ILE A 100 10.62 8.15 -9.07
N ASN A 101 11.24 7.20 -9.80
CA ASN A 101 12.66 6.90 -9.65
C ASN A 101 13.54 8.09 -10.02
N ILE A 102 13.19 8.85 -11.07
CA ILE A 102 13.92 10.07 -11.45
C ILE A 102 13.91 11.09 -10.31
N VAL A 103 12.73 11.41 -9.76
CA VAL A 103 12.60 12.37 -8.65
C VAL A 103 13.34 11.87 -7.41
N LEU A 104 13.26 10.57 -7.12
CA LEU A 104 13.96 9.96 -5.99
C LEU A 104 15.48 10.07 -6.15
N ASP A 105 16.02 9.78 -7.33
CA ASP A 105 17.45 9.90 -7.61
C ASP A 105 17.94 11.36 -7.54
N GLU A 106 17.12 12.30 -8.00
CA GLU A 106 17.40 13.73 -7.95
C GLU A 106 17.46 14.25 -6.50
N GLU A 107 16.44 13.95 -5.69
CA GLU A 107 16.43 14.35 -4.27
C GLU A 107 17.52 13.64 -3.47
N TYR A 108 17.85 12.39 -3.81
CA TYR A 108 18.97 11.67 -3.20
C TYR A 108 20.31 12.35 -3.50
N LYS A 109 20.58 12.67 -4.77
CA LYS A 109 21.80 13.40 -5.17
C LYS A 109 21.88 14.77 -4.51
N LYS A 110 20.78 15.51 -4.50
CA LYS A 110 20.70 16.80 -3.83
C LYS A 110 21.00 16.70 -2.34
N ALA A 111 20.48 15.68 -1.65
CA ALA A 111 20.82 15.44 -0.24
C ALA A 111 22.33 15.17 -0.07
N LEU A 112 22.94 14.34 -0.93
CA LEU A 112 24.39 14.11 -0.91
C LEU A 112 25.18 15.40 -1.15
N ASP A 113 24.76 16.22 -2.11
CA ASP A 113 25.37 17.50 -2.39
C ASP A 113 25.22 18.46 -1.21
N GLU A 114 24.08 18.51 -0.53
CA GLU A 114 23.89 19.29 0.71
C GLU A 114 24.81 18.79 1.84
N PHE A 115 25.04 17.49 1.95
CA PHE A 115 26.02 16.94 2.91
C PHE A 115 27.45 17.33 2.55
N GLN A 116 27.82 17.27 1.26
CA GLN A 116 29.16 17.52 0.78
C GLN A 116 29.50 19.02 0.74
N THR A 117 28.62 19.85 0.18
CA THR A 117 28.75 21.31 0.10
C THR A 117 28.49 21.98 1.44
N GLY A 118 27.55 21.44 2.24
CA GLY A 118 27.21 21.95 3.54
C GLY A 118 28.28 21.72 4.62
N LYS A 119 29.21 20.75 4.46
CA LYS A 119 30.25 20.47 5.47
C LYS A 119 31.57 19.95 4.90
N SER A 120 32.35 20.88 4.35
CA SER A 120 33.81 20.93 4.59
C SER A 120 34.15 21.69 5.89
N VAL A 121 33.16 22.30 6.57
CA VAL A 121 33.34 23.16 7.76
C VAL A 121 33.05 22.42 9.08
N GLN A 122 33.59 21.22 9.25
CA GLN A 122 33.94 20.71 10.59
C GLN A 122 35.37 20.18 10.58
N THR A 123 36.28 20.98 10.02
CA THR A 123 37.62 21.08 10.58
C THR A 123 37.48 21.26 12.09
N LEU A 124 37.69 20.17 12.85
CA LEU A 124 38.05 20.20 14.26
C LEU A 124 37.21 21.16 15.13
N LYS A 125 35.87 21.04 15.14
CA LYS A 125 35.11 21.62 16.27
C LYS A 125 35.59 20.89 17.51
N GLU A 126 36.40 21.59 18.29
CA GLU A 126 36.91 21.17 19.59
C GLU A 126 35.85 20.36 20.32
N ILE A 127 36.17 19.09 20.62
CA ILE A 127 35.21 18.17 21.22
C ILE A 127 34.71 18.84 22.51
N PRO A 128 33.39 19.03 22.67
CA PRO A 128 32.86 19.72 23.83
C PRO A 128 33.30 19.04 25.13
N CYS A 129 33.72 19.86 26.11
CA CYS A 129 33.95 19.41 27.48
C CYS A 129 35.09 18.40 27.64
N LEU A 130 36.10 18.43 26.76
CA LEU A 130 37.28 17.54 26.81
C LEU A 130 38.01 17.59 28.16
N ASP A 131 38.25 18.77 28.71
CA ASP A 131 39.02 18.92 29.95
C ASP A 131 38.26 18.35 31.15
N SER A 132 36.97 18.65 31.27
CA SER A 132 36.11 18.04 32.29
C SER A 132 35.98 16.53 32.12
N LYS A 133 35.97 16.01 30.88
CA LYS A 133 35.99 14.56 30.63
C LYS A 133 37.28 13.94 31.15
N ARG A 134 38.45 14.54 30.86
CA ARG A 134 39.74 14.07 31.38
C ARG A 134 39.75 14.08 32.91
N ALA A 135 39.25 15.16 33.53
CA ALA A 135 39.17 15.27 34.98
C ALA A 135 38.30 14.18 35.63
N VAL A 136 37.16 13.83 35.03
CA VAL A 136 36.31 12.73 35.49
C VAL A 136 37.06 11.40 35.43
N MET A 137 37.70 11.12 34.29
CA MET A 137 38.45 9.87 34.10
C MET A 137 39.63 9.77 35.06
N ASP A 138 40.35 10.86 35.28
CA ASP A 138 41.47 10.91 36.21
C ASP A 138 41.02 10.75 37.66
N CYS A 139 39.84 11.25 38.03
CA CYS A 139 39.30 11.05 39.36
C CYS A 139 38.95 9.59 39.63
N TYR A 140 38.27 8.92 38.70
CA TYR A 140 37.91 7.52 38.86
C TYR A 140 39.13 6.60 38.89
N ARG A 141 40.16 6.90 38.09
CA ARG A 141 41.44 6.16 38.13
C ARG A 141 42.13 6.27 39.49
N LYS A 142 41.98 7.41 40.18
CA LYS A 142 42.56 7.65 41.52
C LYS A 142 41.68 7.10 42.66
N ASN A 143 40.39 6.90 42.43
CA ASN A 143 39.41 6.51 43.45
C ASN A 143 38.60 5.28 43.01
N LEU A 144 39.27 4.14 42.79
CA LEU A 144 38.64 2.93 42.26
C LEU A 144 37.59 2.34 43.21
N ASP A 145 37.91 2.24 44.51
CA ASP A 145 37.03 1.64 45.52
C ASP A 145 35.99 2.63 46.07
N CYS A 146 36.20 3.94 45.85
CA CYS A 146 35.38 5.03 46.37
C CYS A 146 35.02 6.07 45.29
N PRO A 147 34.30 5.69 44.22
CA PRO A 147 33.97 6.59 43.10
C PRO A 147 33.10 7.79 43.52
N MET A 148 32.41 7.70 44.66
CA MET A 148 31.58 8.79 45.21
C MET A 148 32.39 10.06 45.54
N ASN A 149 33.71 9.96 45.70
CA ASN A 149 34.59 11.13 45.85
C ASN A 149 34.65 12.00 44.58
N CYS A 150 34.28 11.45 43.42
CA CYS A 150 34.31 12.14 42.13
C CYS A 150 33.02 12.90 41.79
N THR A 151 32.01 12.87 42.65
CA THR A 151 30.67 13.44 42.41
C THR A 151 30.73 14.90 41.93
N LYS A 152 31.54 15.75 42.56
CA LYS A 152 31.68 17.17 42.18
C LYS A 152 32.28 17.36 40.78
N ILE A 153 33.21 16.47 40.38
CA ILE A 153 33.89 16.53 39.09
C ILE A 153 32.96 16.05 37.98
N VAL A 154 32.15 15.03 38.26
CA VAL A 154 31.09 14.55 37.35
C VAL A 154 30.02 15.61 37.14
N GLN A 155 29.62 16.31 38.21
CA GLN A 155 28.65 17.40 38.11
C GLN A 155 29.17 18.53 37.21
N ALA A 156 30.42 18.94 37.36
CA ALA A 156 31.02 19.97 36.50
C ALA A 156 31.08 19.54 35.03
N PHE A 157 31.34 18.25 34.75
CA PHE A 157 31.27 17.71 33.40
C PHE A 157 29.85 17.78 32.83
N GLN A 158 28.86 17.39 33.63
CA GLN A 158 27.45 17.43 33.24
C GLN A 158 27.00 18.86 32.92
N GLU A 159 27.32 19.83 33.78
CA GLU A 159 27.00 21.25 33.57
C GLU A 159 27.61 21.78 32.26
N CYS A 160 28.85 21.39 31.94
CA CYS A 160 29.48 21.76 30.67
C CYS A 160 28.71 21.21 29.46
N VAL A 161 28.33 19.92 29.51
CA VAL A 161 27.60 19.26 28.41
C VAL A 161 26.23 19.88 28.23
N ASP A 162 25.50 20.10 29.33
CA ASP A 162 24.16 20.69 29.32
C ASP A 162 24.18 22.13 28.81
N HIS A 163 25.18 22.92 29.20
CA HIS A 163 25.37 24.26 28.70
C HIS A 163 25.62 24.27 27.18
N LYS A 164 26.54 23.44 26.68
CA LYS A 164 26.83 23.36 25.24
C LYS A 164 25.63 22.85 24.43
N ARG A 165 24.88 21.87 24.96
CA ARG A 165 23.64 21.39 24.35
C ARG A 165 22.61 22.52 24.23
N THR A 166 22.43 23.30 25.30
CA THR A 166 21.49 24.42 25.32
C THR A 166 21.87 25.49 24.29
N CYS A 167 23.15 25.85 24.20
CA CYS A 167 23.65 26.81 23.19
C CYS A 167 23.40 26.33 21.75
N LEU A 168 23.62 25.04 21.45
CA LEU A 168 23.39 24.48 20.11
C LEU A 168 21.90 24.46 19.73
N LEU A 169 21.02 24.19 20.68
CA LEU A 169 19.58 24.22 20.44
C LEU A 169 19.09 25.66 20.23
N ALA A 170 19.57 26.61 21.02
CA ALA A 170 19.27 28.03 20.86
C ALA A 170 19.71 28.56 19.48
N SER A 171 20.91 28.19 19.00
CA SER A 171 21.38 28.61 17.68
C SER A 171 20.51 28.09 16.53
N ARG A 172 19.98 26.85 16.64
CA ARG A 172 19.11 26.26 15.61
C ARG A 172 17.75 26.95 15.52
N VAL A 173 17.18 27.33 16.66
CA VAL A 173 15.90 28.04 16.73
C VAL A 173 16.02 29.46 16.17
N ALA A 174 17.17 30.12 16.37
CA ALA A 174 17.43 31.43 15.80
C ALA A 174 17.55 31.39 14.27
N THR A 175 18.16 30.34 13.70
CA THR A 175 18.30 30.18 12.25
C THR A 175 17.03 29.78 11.52
N SER A 176 15.99 29.30 12.21
CA SER A 176 14.72 28.90 11.58
C SER A 176 13.65 30.01 11.59
N LYS A 177 13.94 31.16 12.22
CA LYS A 177 13.00 32.30 12.35
C LYS A 177 13.37 33.51 11.48
N GLY A 178 14.51 33.48 10.79
CA GLY A 178 14.93 34.48 9.79
C GLY A 178 14.93 33.85 8.42
#